data_AF-A0A7C1ZVS7-F1
#
_entry.id   AF-A0A7C1ZVS7-F1
#
_cell.length_a   1.000
_cell.length_b   1.000
_cell.length_c   1.000
_cell.angle_alpha   90.00
_cell.angle_beta   90.00
_cell.angle_gamma   90.00
#
_symmetry.space_group_name_H-M   'P 1'
#
loop_
_entity.id
_entity.type
_entity.pdbx_description
1 polymer ?
#
loop_
_entity_poly.entity_id
_entity_poly.type
_entity_poly.pdbx_seq_one_letter_code
_entity_poly.pdbx_strand_id
1 'polypeptide(L)'
;MIAANVRLNIEGKDVVLIRDVIGKAPSEKYTRQNEGSLHIWYEESVLTETRDAHSDAHVYGLWQTLIATGAIDLEEKLQVLYTNGQKNIGYYLYINNGVMQSGSIFNGELHSLPSSALSDELSLDDAKVLSSDERTLKLPAEQLKTQKEILKQAVAKKKSGQQRALMCIVLIIASGMAVDTFLSIQHEKQAKLYSALEHKLNITQDELKSLVKTKRYNIPTQSETLSKLYNVTESLNSESLSANFSLKSNDVVKVYVDNTTFNSARISMLANGDIQTVRVSPDQSVITWVNENEN
;
A
#
# COMPACT_ATOMS: atom_id res chain seq x y z
N MET A 1 16.14 53.69 22.83
CA MET A 1 15.35 53.45 24.07
C MET A 1 13.94 53.20 23.62
N ILE A 2 13.37 52.06 23.98
CA ILE A 2 12.13 51.58 23.37
C ILE A 2 10.93 52.36 23.89
N ALA A 3 10.11 52.87 22.98
CA ALA A 3 8.83 53.49 23.28
C ALA A 3 7.76 52.93 22.33
N ALA A 4 6.51 52.87 22.82
CA ALA A 4 5.38 52.55 21.97
C ALA A 4 5.09 53.71 21.00
N ASN A 5 4.53 53.36 19.84
CA ASN A 5 4.15 54.23 18.72
C ASN A 5 5.33 54.98 18.07
N VAL A 6 6.54 54.43 18.16
CA VAL A 6 7.73 54.95 17.47
C VAL A 6 8.21 53.92 16.46
N ARG A 7 8.67 54.38 15.29
CA ARG A 7 9.31 53.55 14.27
C ARG A 7 10.71 53.16 14.72
N LEU A 8 10.96 51.86 14.77
CA LEU A 8 12.21 51.23 15.16
C LEU A 8 12.71 50.34 14.02
N ASN A 9 14.02 50.14 13.95
CA ASN A 9 14.60 49.15 13.06
C ASN A 9 15.08 47.96 13.91
N ILE A 10 14.37 46.83 13.79
CA ILE A 10 14.65 45.61 14.55
C ILE A 10 14.94 44.49 13.55
N GLU A 11 16.07 43.81 13.70
CA GLU A 11 16.51 42.74 12.77
C GLU A 11 16.53 43.20 11.28
N GLY A 12 16.84 44.48 11.02
CA GLY A 12 16.86 45.05 9.67
C GLY A 12 15.48 45.33 9.07
N LYS A 13 14.40 45.18 9.85
CA LYS A 13 13.02 45.46 9.42
C LYS A 13 12.49 46.70 10.12
N ASP A 14 11.72 47.48 9.38
CA ASP A 14 11.03 48.64 9.93
C ASP A 14 9.75 48.20 10.66
N VAL A 15 9.70 48.56 11.93
CA VAL A 15 8.72 48.05 12.88
C VAL A 15 8.17 49.21 13.72
N VAL A 16 6.89 49.14 14.03
CA VAL A 16 6.26 50.01 15.02
C VAL A 16 5.73 49.14 16.15
N LEU A 17 6.14 49.44 17.38
CA LEU A 17 5.62 48.76 18.56
C LEU A 17 4.43 49.53 19.09
N ILE A 18 3.28 48.89 19.30
CA ILE A 18 2.13 49.51 19.95
C ILE A 18 1.97 49.02 21.37
N ARG A 19 1.24 49.79 22.18
CA ARG A 19 0.89 49.38 23.54
C ARG A 19 -0.02 48.15 23.51
N ASP A 20 0.43 47.09 24.14
CA ASP A 20 -0.32 45.88 24.43
C ASP A 20 -0.38 45.64 25.96
N VAL A 21 -1.20 44.67 26.36
CA VAL A 21 -1.45 44.30 27.75
C VAL A 21 -1.46 42.79 27.89
N ILE A 22 -0.78 42.27 28.92
CA ILE A 22 -0.79 40.86 29.29
C ILE A 22 -1.74 40.65 30.47
N GLY A 23 -2.46 39.52 30.44
CA GLY A 23 -3.30 39.06 31.54
C GLY A 23 -4.78 39.31 31.27
N LYS A 24 -5.43 40.09 32.14
CA LYS A 24 -6.86 40.38 32.02
C LYS A 24 -7.09 41.51 31.02
N ALA A 25 -8.08 41.35 30.14
CA ALA A 25 -8.52 42.40 29.22
C ALA A 25 -8.90 43.67 30.01
N PRO A 26 -8.31 44.84 29.71
CA PRO A 26 -8.67 46.08 30.38
C PRO A 26 -10.12 46.52 30.11
N SER A 27 -10.63 46.22 28.91
CA SER A 27 -12.01 46.53 28.49
C SER A 27 -12.40 45.68 27.27
N GLU A 28 -13.68 45.74 26.88
CA GLU A 28 -14.21 45.03 25.70
C GLU A 28 -13.65 45.54 24.36
N LYS A 29 -12.99 46.71 24.35
CA LYS A 29 -12.39 47.30 23.14
C LYS A 29 -11.08 46.62 22.71
N TYR A 30 -10.56 45.70 23.53
CA TYR A 30 -9.29 45.04 23.28
C TYR A 30 -9.49 43.74 22.50
N THR A 31 -8.73 43.59 21.43
CA THR A 31 -8.63 42.35 20.66
C THR A 31 -7.57 41.44 21.29
N ARG A 32 -7.85 40.14 21.34
CA ARG A 32 -6.94 39.12 21.89
C ARG A 32 -6.17 38.42 20.78
N GLN A 33 -4.85 38.33 20.97
CA GLN A 33 -3.98 37.44 20.22
C GLN A 33 -3.24 36.49 21.18
N ASN A 34 -3.12 35.23 20.79
CA ASN A 34 -2.39 34.23 21.57
C ASN A 34 -0.96 34.12 21.03
N GLU A 35 0.01 34.16 21.92
CA GLU A 35 1.41 33.87 21.60
C GLU A 35 1.93 32.79 22.54
N GLY A 36 2.03 31.57 22.02
CA GLY A 36 2.26 30.39 22.86
C GLY A 36 1.18 30.25 23.92
N SER A 37 1.59 30.25 25.20
CA SER A 37 0.71 30.18 26.36
C SER A 37 0.18 31.54 26.82
N LEU A 38 0.68 32.65 26.28
CA LEU A 38 0.36 34.00 26.74
C LEU A 38 -0.80 34.61 25.94
N HIS A 39 -1.60 35.43 26.63
CA HIS A 39 -2.71 36.17 26.06
C HIS A 39 -2.37 37.64 26.06
N ILE A 40 -2.25 38.18 24.86
CA ILE A 40 -1.88 39.57 24.62
C ILE A 40 -3.12 40.30 24.12
N TRP A 41 -3.39 41.45 24.71
CA TRP A 41 -4.54 42.29 24.45
C TRP A 41 -4.07 43.63 23.93
N TYR A 42 -4.66 44.12 22.84
CA TYR A 42 -4.34 45.45 22.28
C TYR A 42 -5.61 46.09 21.71
N GLU A 43 -5.60 47.40 21.60
CA GLU A 43 -6.72 48.13 21.02
C GLU A 43 -6.66 48.10 19.49
N GLU A 44 -7.76 47.67 18.85
CA GLU A 44 -7.79 47.49 17.40
C GLU A 44 -7.80 48.83 16.63
N SER A 45 -8.38 49.88 17.23
CA SER A 45 -8.31 51.26 16.72
C SER A 45 -6.86 51.70 16.59
N VAL A 46 -6.06 51.56 17.66
CA VAL A 46 -4.64 51.93 17.68
C VAL A 46 -3.84 51.12 16.66
N LEU A 47 -4.10 49.81 16.52
CA LEU A 47 -3.46 48.99 15.48
C LEU A 47 -3.77 49.52 14.08
N THR A 48 -5.03 49.86 13.82
CA THR A 48 -5.49 50.33 12.51
C THR A 48 -4.90 51.71 12.20
N GLU A 49 -5.00 52.65 13.14
CA GLU A 49 -4.41 53.99 13.03
C GLU A 49 -2.90 53.94 12.81
N THR A 50 -2.20 53.06 13.53
CA THR A 50 -0.75 52.89 13.38
C THR A 50 -0.39 52.33 12.00
N ARG A 51 -1.15 51.37 11.49
CA ARG A 51 -0.96 50.82 10.13
C ARG A 51 -1.27 51.85 9.05
N ASP A 52 -2.28 52.68 9.25
CA ASP A 52 -2.63 53.75 8.32
C ASP A 52 -1.54 54.84 8.29
N ALA A 53 -0.99 55.20 9.46
CA ALA A 53 0.11 56.15 9.59
C ALA A 53 1.46 55.60 9.07
N HIS A 54 1.68 54.28 9.18
CA HIS A 54 2.92 53.60 8.82
C HIS A 54 2.66 52.37 7.95
N SER A 55 2.13 52.60 6.74
CA SER A 55 1.71 51.54 5.82
C SER A 55 2.82 50.60 5.34
N ASP A 56 4.08 51.03 5.44
CA ASP A 56 5.27 50.27 5.05
C ASP A 56 5.92 49.50 6.21
N ALA A 57 5.49 49.73 7.45
CA ALA A 57 6.08 49.14 8.65
C ALA A 57 5.25 47.99 9.20
N HIS A 58 5.92 47.05 9.85
CA HIS A 58 5.26 45.96 10.56
C HIS A 58 4.87 46.37 11.98
N VAL A 59 3.68 46.00 12.44
CA VAL A 59 3.17 46.41 13.76
C VAL A 59 3.14 45.23 14.72
N TYR A 60 3.83 45.38 15.85
CA TYR A 60 3.95 44.37 16.92
C TYR A 60 3.57 44.96 18.28
N GLY A 61 3.27 44.10 19.25
CA GLY A 61 3.07 44.52 20.64
C GLY A 61 4.39 44.83 21.35
N LEU A 62 4.39 45.77 22.28
CA LEU A 62 5.55 46.10 23.10
C LEU A 62 5.96 44.91 23.97
N TRP A 63 5.06 44.43 24.82
CA TRP A 63 5.30 43.27 25.67
C TRP A 63 5.49 42.00 24.85
N GLN A 64 4.72 41.84 23.78
CA GLN A 64 4.92 40.78 22.79
C GLN A 64 6.39 40.65 22.38
N THR A 65 7.01 41.77 22.00
CA THR A 65 8.40 41.84 21.54
C THR A 65 9.40 41.59 22.67
N LEU A 66 9.14 42.14 23.86
CA LEU A 66 10.01 41.94 25.04
C LEU A 66 10.01 40.47 25.49
N ILE A 67 8.86 39.79 25.45
CA ILE A 67 8.76 38.36 25.74
C ILE A 67 9.53 37.55 24.70
N ALA A 68 9.29 37.81 23.40
CA ALA A 68 9.94 37.07 22.31
C ALA A 68 11.48 37.22 22.33
N THR A 69 11.97 38.37 22.81
CA THR A 69 13.40 38.63 23.01
C THR A 69 13.98 37.84 24.20
N GLY A 70 13.15 37.46 25.18
CA GLY A 70 13.62 36.92 26.46
C GLY A 70 14.15 38.00 27.41
N ALA A 71 13.69 39.25 27.25
CA ALA A 71 14.13 40.37 28.09
C ALA A 71 13.46 40.39 29.47
N ILE A 72 12.41 39.57 29.66
CA ILE A 72 11.66 39.48 30.91
C ILE A 72 12.27 38.41 31.80
N ASP A 73 12.56 38.78 33.04
CA ASP A 73 13.00 37.89 34.08
C ASP A 73 11.80 37.27 34.82
N LEU A 74 11.64 35.95 34.79
CA LEU A 74 10.48 35.30 35.42
C LEU A 74 10.61 35.17 36.95
N GLU A 75 11.82 35.39 37.51
CA GLU A 75 12.07 35.31 38.95
C GLU A 75 11.66 36.60 39.68
N GLU A 76 11.58 37.70 38.93
CA GLU A 76 11.35 39.04 39.46
C GLU A 76 9.86 39.36 39.52
N LYS A 77 9.37 39.69 40.72
CA LYS A 77 7.95 39.99 40.96
C LYS A 77 7.47 41.22 40.20
N LEU A 78 8.30 42.25 40.08
CA LEU A 78 7.94 43.51 39.45
C LEU A 78 9.06 44.01 38.55
N GLN A 79 8.72 44.22 37.28
CA GLN A 79 9.62 44.75 36.27
C GLN A 79 9.02 45.97 35.61
N VAL A 80 9.83 47.00 35.36
CA VAL A 80 9.36 48.30 34.86
C VAL A 80 10.13 48.75 33.63
N LEU A 81 9.40 49.31 32.67
CA LEU A 81 9.93 49.95 31.47
C LEU A 81 9.50 51.42 31.48
N TYR A 82 10.45 52.32 31.71
CA TYR A 82 10.19 53.76 31.67
C TYR A 82 10.18 54.28 30.23
N THR A 83 9.20 55.11 29.91
CA THR A 83 9.12 55.78 28.62
C THR A 83 9.86 57.11 28.69
N ASN A 84 10.59 57.48 27.64
CA ASN A 84 11.27 58.78 27.53
C ASN A 84 12.29 59.10 28.66
N GLY A 85 12.82 58.08 29.35
CA GLY A 85 13.85 58.25 30.38
C GLY A 85 13.35 58.93 31.65
N GLN A 86 12.04 59.18 31.76
CA GLN A 86 11.43 59.77 32.95
C GLN A 86 10.84 58.66 33.83
N LYS A 87 11.19 58.67 35.13
CA LYS A 87 10.67 57.70 36.10
C LYS A 87 9.17 57.84 36.40
N ASN A 88 8.50 58.84 35.82
CA ASN A 88 7.11 59.16 36.12
C ASN A 88 6.12 58.49 35.17
N ILE A 89 6.56 58.06 33.98
CA ILE A 89 5.69 57.49 32.95
C ILE A 89 6.33 56.21 32.40
N GLY A 90 5.56 55.14 32.35
CA GLY A 90 6.07 53.87 31.85
C GLY A 90 5.04 52.76 31.89
N TYR A 91 5.54 51.53 31.76
CA TYR A 91 4.77 50.31 31.82
C TYR A 91 5.42 49.37 32.82
N TYR A 92 4.64 48.54 33.49
CA TYR A 92 5.16 47.53 34.38
C TYR A 92 4.58 46.17 34.06
N LEU A 93 5.32 45.14 34.44
CA LEU A 93 4.92 43.75 34.40
C LEU A 93 5.04 43.18 35.82
N TYR A 94 3.93 42.72 36.35
CA TYR A 94 3.84 42.02 37.62
C TYR A 94 3.74 40.52 37.37
N ILE A 95 4.57 39.74 38.06
CA ILE A 95 4.63 38.28 37.95
C ILE A 95 4.41 37.69 39.35
N ASN A 96 3.37 36.88 39.49
CA ASN A 96 3.10 36.16 40.73
C ASN A 96 2.62 34.74 40.43
N ASN A 97 3.33 33.73 40.95
CA ASN A 97 3.01 32.31 40.80
C ASN A 97 2.74 31.89 39.33
N GLY A 98 3.52 32.44 38.39
CA GLY A 98 3.38 32.17 36.95
C GLY A 98 2.26 32.94 36.25
N VAL A 99 1.50 33.77 36.95
CA VAL A 99 0.53 34.69 36.36
C VAL A 99 1.21 36.03 36.09
N MET A 100 1.26 36.42 34.82
CA MET A 100 1.77 37.72 34.38
C MET A 100 0.63 38.70 34.16
N GLN A 101 0.78 39.92 34.64
CA GLN A 101 -0.15 41.02 34.40
C GLN A 101 0.61 42.31 34.17
N SER A 102 0.25 43.04 33.11
CA SER A 102 0.88 44.32 32.82
C SER A 102 -0.02 45.49 33.19
N GLY A 103 0.59 46.60 33.61
CA GLY A 103 -0.11 47.87 33.81
C GLY A 103 0.72 49.07 33.36
N SER A 104 0.29 50.26 33.75
CA SER A 104 0.97 51.52 33.41
C SER A 104 1.43 52.26 34.66
N ILE A 105 2.54 52.97 34.53
CA ILE A 105 3.07 53.91 35.51
C ILE A 105 2.68 55.30 35.04
N PHE A 106 2.02 56.07 35.92
CA PHE A 106 1.70 57.47 35.66
C PHE A 106 1.92 58.27 36.93
N ASN A 107 2.56 59.43 36.82
CA ASN A 107 2.99 60.26 37.96
C ASN A 107 3.79 59.50 39.04
N GLY A 108 4.52 58.45 38.66
CA GLY A 108 5.27 57.64 39.62
C GLY A 108 4.39 56.73 40.48
N GLU A 109 3.17 56.42 40.04
CA GLU A 109 2.27 55.47 40.69
C GLU A 109 1.95 54.30 39.75
N LEU A 110 1.82 53.10 40.33
CA LEU A 110 1.44 51.88 39.63
C LEU A 110 -0.09 51.83 39.46
N HIS A 111 -0.57 52.08 38.25
CA HIS A 111 -1.99 51.98 37.93
C HIS A 111 -2.39 50.58 37.49
N SER A 112 -3.63 50.18 37.81
CA SER A 112 -4.20 48.89 37.43
C SER A 112 -3.52 47.67 38.07
N LEU A 113 -2.98 47.83 39.28
CA LEU A 113 -2.42 46.71 40.04
C LEU A 113 -3.50 45.65 40.32
N PRO A 114 -3.19 44.35 40.17
CA PRO A 114 -4.09 43.31 40.63
C PRO A 114 -4.34 43.42 42.12
N SER A 115 -5.53 42.97 42.56
CA SER A 115 -5.87 42.92 43.99
C SER A 115 -4.86 42.12 44.83
N SER A 116 -4.17 41.15 44.22
CA SER A 116 -3.09 40.37 44.84
C SER A 116 -1.77 41.13 45.00
N ALA A 117 -1.54 42.19 44.23
CA ALA A 117 -0.36 43.04 44.35
C ALA A 117 -0.57 44.18 45.36
N LEU A 118 -1.83 44.53 45.67
CA LEU A 118 -2.17 45.50 46.71
C LEU A 118 -1.82 44.99 48.12
N SER A 119 -1.82 43.67 48.32
CA SER A 119 -1.42 43.04 49.59
C SER A 119 0.09 42.95 49.81
N ASP A 120 0.88 43.12 48.74
CA ASP A 120 2.34 42.93 48.76
C ASP A 120 3.11 44.25 49.00
N GLU A 121 2.42 45.39 49.22
CA GLU A 121 3.02 46.74 49.40
C GLU A 121 4.13 47.09 48.38
N LEU A 122 3.97 46.64 47.13
CA LEU A 122 4.99 46.80 46.10
C LEU A 122 5.24 48.28 45.77
N SER A 123 6.48 48.71 45.93
CA SER A 123 6.98 50.03 45.51
C SER A 123 7.73 49.94 44.17
N LEU A 124 7.83 51.08 43.47
CA LEU A 124 8.68 51.22 42.29
C LEU A 124 10.17 51.07 42.60
N ASP A 125 10.57 51.20 43.87
CA ASP A 125 11.95 51.03 44.32
C ASP A 125 12.40 49.57 44.31
N ASP A 126 11.47 48.63 44.50
CA ASP A 126 11.71 47.18 44.45
C ASP A 126 11.65 46.64 43.01
N ALA A 127 11.32 47.50 42.04
CA ALA A 127 11.13 47.09 40.67
C ALA A 127 12.44 46.99 39.90
N LYS A 128 12.62 45.88 39.19
CA LYS A 128 13.73 45.73 38.25
C LYS A 128 13.46 46.55 36.98
N VAL A 129 14.35 47.50 36.70
CA VAL A 129 14.25 48.31 35.48
C VAL A 129 14.71 47.50 34.27
N LEU A 130 13.81 47.31 33.31
CA LEU A 130 14.11 46.67 32.03
C LEU A 130 14.92 47.63 31.16
N SER A 131 16.20 47.31 30.97
CA SER A 131 17.04 47.97 29.97
C SER A 131 16.99 47.15 28.68
N SER A 132 16.24 47.63 27.70
CA SER A 132 16.13 46.98 26.39
C SER A 132 16.70 47.90 25.30
N ASP A 133 17.69 47.39 24.57
CA ASP A 133 18.32 48.08 23.44
C ASP A 133 17.73 47.53 22.13
N GLU A 134 17.45 48.41 21.17
CA GLU A 134 16.81 48.12 19.89
C GLU A 134 17.59 47.04 19.10
N ARG A 135 18.91 47.01 19.27
CA ARG A 135 19.81 46.05 18.61
C ARG A 135 19.72 44.62 19.14
N THR A 136 19.18 44.45 20.35
CA THR A 136 19.08 43.14 21.03
C THR A 136 17.69 42.52 20.91
N LEU A 137 16.71 43.29 20.41
CA LEU A 137 15.34 42.84 20.26
C LEU A 137 15.20 41.79 19.16
N LYS A 138 14.33 40.83 19.42
CA LYS A 138 13.88 39.83 18.45
C LYS A 138 12.42 40.06 18.12
N LEU A 139 12.07 39.83 16.86
CA LEU A 139 10.69 39.96 16.43
C LEU A 139 9.87 38.71 16.77
N PRO A 140 8.65 38.90 17.31
CA PRO A 140 7.67 37.84 17.43
C PRO A 140 7.38 37.15 16.10
N ALA A 141 7.00 35.87 16.15
CA ALA A 141 6.70 35.07 14.96
C ALA A 141 5.49 35.60 14.17
N GLU A 142 4.50 36.17 14.87
CA GLU A 142 3.31 36.75 14.27
C GLU A 142 3.15 38.23 14.63
N GLN A 143 2.86 39.05 13.63
CA GLN A 143 2.42 40.44 13.83
C GLN A 143 1.06 40.48 14.53
N LEU A 144 0.74 41.63 15.13
CA LEU A 144 -0.61 41.86 15.65
C LEU A 144 -1.61 41.83 14.51
N LYS A 145 -2.78 41.22 14.72
CA LYS A 145 -3.80 41.06 13.68
C LYS A 145 -5.09 41.75 14.08
N THR A 146 -5.86 42.21 13.12
CA THR A 146 -7.23 42.67 13.41
C THR A 146 -8.12 41.48 13.74
N GLN A 147 -9.24 41.69 14.44
CA GLN A 147 -10.20 40.62 14.73
C GLN A 147 -10.69 39.94 13.42
N LYS A 148 -10.86 40.73 12.35
CA LYS A 148 -11.24 40.22 11.02
C LYS A 148 -10.17 39.29 10.43
N GLU A 149 -8.89 39.64 10.58
CA GLU A 149 -7.77 38.81 10.12
C GLU A 149 -7.67 37.50 10.91
N ILE A 150 -7.84 37.57 12.23
CA ILE A 150 -7.85 36.39 13.10
C ILE A 150 -8.96 35.43 12.68
N LEU A 151 -10.18 35.93 12.48
CA LEU A 151 -11.33 35.12 12.03
C LEU A 151 -11.08 34.53 10.64
N LYS A 152 -10.57 35.30 9.68
CA LYS A 152 -10.23 34.81 8.35
C LYS A 152 -9.19 33.70 8.42
N GLN A 153 -8.15 33.85 9.23
CA GLN A 153 -7.10 32.85 9.40
C GLN A 153 -7.65 31.58 10.07
N ALA A 154 -8.54 31.72 11.07
CA ALA A 154 -9.19 30.59 11.71
C ALA A 154 -10.08 29.80 10.72
N VAL A 155 -10.87 30.49 9.89
CA VAL A 155 -11.70 29.88 8.85
C VAL A 155 -10.83 29.20 7.79
N ALA A 156 -9.75 29.85 7.35
CA ALA A 156 -8.81 29.27 6.39
C ALA A 156 -8.14 28.00 6.94
N LYS A 157 -7.68 28.03 8.20
CA LYS A 157 -7.12 26.86 8.89
C LYS A 157 -8.15 25.73 8.97
N LYS A 158 -9.40 26.02 9.35
CA LYS A 158 -10.50 25.03 9.40
C LYS A 158 -10.76 24.40 8.03
N LYS A 159 -10.84 25.20 6.96
CA LYS A 159 -11.05 24.71 5.60
C LYS A 159 -9.90 23.82 5.12
N SER A 160 -8.65 24.21 5.40
CA SER A 160 -7.47 23.41 5.06
C SER A 160 -7.43 22.06 5.79
N GLY A 161 -7.82 22.03 7.07
CA GLY A 161 -7.91 20.80 7.85
C GLY A 161 -8.98 19.85 7.33
N GLN A 162 -10.14 20.39 6.95
CA GLN A 162 -11.22 19.60 6.32
C GLN A 162 -10.79 19.01 4.97
N GLN A 163 -10.08 19.78 4.14
CA GLN A 163 -9.56 19.29 2.86
C GLN A 163 -8.53 18.16 3.04
N ARG A 164 -7.63 18.29 4.05
CA ARG A 164 -6.67 17.22 4.36
C ARG A 164 -7.35 15.94 4.83
N ALA A 165 -8.37 16.04 5.69
CA ALA A 165 -9.12 14.88 6.15
C ALA A 165 -9.83 14.16 4.99
N LEU A 166 -10.43 14.92 4.07
CA LEU A 166 -11.11 14.35 2.90
C LEU A 166 -10.13 13.64 1.95
N MET A 167 -8.95 14.23 1.71
CA MET A 167 -7.88 13.59 0.93
C MET A 167 -7.45 12.25 1.51
N CYS A 168 -7.27 12.15 2.83
CA CYS A 168 -6.90 10.88 3.48
C CYS A 168 -7.96 9.78 3.28
N ILE A 169 -9.25 10.13 3.40
CA ILE A 169 -10.35 9.18 3.20
C ILE A 169 -10.35 8.66 1.74
N VAL A 170 -10.19 9.57 0.77
CA VAL A 170 -10.12 9.19 -0.65
C VAL A 170 -8.93 8.26 -0.92
N LEU A 171 -7.78 8.51 -0.30
CA LEU A 171 -6.58 7.68 -0.44
C LEU A 171 -6.79 6.26 0.12
N ILE A 172 -7.48 6.13 1.24
CA ILE A 172 -7.82 4.82 1.83
C ILE A 172 -8.76 4.05 0.90
N ILE A 173 -9.81 4.71 0.38
CA ILE A 173 -10.76 4.07 -0.53
C ILE A 173 -10.07 3.64 -1.83
N ALA A 174 -9.25 4.50 -2.42
CA ALA A 174 -8.50 4.20 -3.64
C ALA A 174 -7.53 3.02 -3.44
N SER A 175 -6.87 2.95 -2.29
CA SER A 175 -5.99 1.83 -1.94
C SER A 175 -6.77 0.52 -1.82
N GLY A 176 -7.96 0.54 -1.21
CA GLY A 176 -8.84 -0.63 -1.14
C GLY A 176 -9.26 -1.12 -2.53
N MET A 177 -9.71 -0.21 -3.41
CA MET A 177 -10.08 -0.57 -4.79
C MET A 177 -8.90 -1.13 -5.59
N ALA A 178 -7.69 -0.61 -5.38
CA ALA A 178 -6.48 -1.11 -6.03
C ALA A 178 -6.15 -2.55 -5.59
N VAL A 179 -6.32 -2.86 -4.30
CA VAL A 179 -6.11 -4.23 -3.79
C VAL A 179 -7.17 -5.19 -4.34
N ASP A 180 -8.45 -4.80 -4.35
CA ASP A 180 -9.52 -5.64 -4.88
C ASP A 180 -9.36 -5.94 -6.38
N THR A 181 -9.01 -4.91 -7.16
CA THR A 181 -8.75 -5.08 -8.61
C THR A 181 -7.54 -5.97 -8.87
N PHE A 182 -6.47 -5.81 -8.09
CA PHE A 182 -5.29 -6.67 -8.17
C PHE A 182 -5.63 -8.14 -7.84
N LEU A 183 -6.36 -8.36 -6.75
CA LEU A 183 -6.76 -9.70 -6.31
C LEU A 183 -7.65 -10.38 -7.36
N SER A 184 -8.60 -9.64 -7.94
CA SER A 184 -9.48 -10.13 -9.01
C SER A 184 -8.69 -10.57 -10.25
N ILE A 185 -7.73 -9.77 -10.70
CA ILE A 185 -6.87 -10.12 -11.84
C ILE A 185 -6.04 -11.38 -11.53
N GLN A 186 -5.53 -11.52 -10.30
CA GLN A 186 -4.76 -12.69 -9.91
C GLN A 186 -5.63 -13.96 -9.88
N HIS A 187 -6.86 -13.87 -9.36
CA HIS A 187 -7.82 -14.96 -9.38
C HIS A 187 -8.19 -15.37 -10.80
N GLU A 188 -8.45 -14.41 -11.70
CA GLU A 188 -8.77 -14.72 -13.09
C GLU A 188 -7.62 -15.43 -13.81
N LYS A 189 -6.37 -14.99 -13.55
CA LYS A 189 -5.17 -15.67 -14.07
C LYS A 189 -5.05 -17.10 -13.56
N GLN A 190 -5.28 -17.33 -12.26
CA GLN A 190 -5.24 -18.67 -11.69
C GLN A 190 -6.37 -19.55 -12.26
N ALA A 191 -7.59 -19.04 -12.36
CA ALA A 191 -8.72 -19.77 -12.93
C ALA A 191 -8.46 -20.22 -14.38
N LYS A 192 -7.85 -19.36 -15.21
CA LYS A 192 -7.45 -19.70 -16.58
C LYS A 192 -6.36 -20.78 -16.62
N LEU A 193 -5.41 -20.76 -15.68
CA LEU A 193 -4.37 -21.80 -15.59
C LEU A 193 -4.98 -23.15 -15.18
N TYR A 194 -5.87 -23.15 -14.19
CA TYR A 194 -6.56 -24.37 -13.75
C TYR A 194 -7.41 -24.97 -14.85
N SER A 195 -8.22 -24.18 -15.56
CA SER A 195 -9.06 -24.70 -16.66
C SER A 195 -8.22 -25.23 -17.83
N ALA A 196 -7.09 -24.58 -18.15
CA ALA A 196 -6.17 -25.08 -19.16
C ALA A 196 -5.50 -26.41 -18.75
N LEU A 197 -5.21 -26.59 -17.46
CA LEU A 197 -4.60 -27.80 -16.93
C LEU A 197 -5.61 -28.97 -16.89
N GLU A 198 -6.85 -28.69 -16.48
CA GLU A 198 -7.96 -29.65 -16.50
C GLU A 198 -8.30 -30.09 -17.93
N HIS A 199 -8.31 -29.15 -18.87
CA HIS A 199 -8.48 -29.47 -20.29
C HIS A 199 -7.38 -30.40 -20.82
N LYS A 200 -6.12 -30.16 -20.43
CA LYS A 200 -5.00 -31.05 -20.78
C LYS A 200 -5.16 -32.44 -20.15
N LEU A 201 -5.57 -32.51 -18.88
CA LEU A 201 -5.82 -33.80 -18.21
C LEU A 201 -6.91 -34.60 -18.94
N ASN A 202 -8.03 -33.97 -19.29
CA ASN A 202 -9.11 -34.63 -20.01
C ASN A 202 -8.67 -35.17 -21.37
N ILE A 203 -7.90 -34.38 -22.15
CA ILE A 203 -7.32 -34.85 -23.41
C ILE A 203 -6.43 -36.08 -23.19
N THR A 204 -5.50 -36.01 -22.23
CA THR A 204 -4.60 -37.15 -21.96
C THR A 204 -5.35 -38.40 -21.51
N GLN A 205 -6.45 -38.23 -20.77
CA GLN A 205 -7.27 -39.36 -20.32
C GLN A 205 -8.08 -39.98 -21.46
N ASP A 206 -8.56 -39.17 -22.41
CA ASP A 206 -9.24 -39.66 -23.60
C ASP A 206 -8.25 -40.32 -24.59
N GLU A 207 -7.03 -39.81 -24.70
CA GLU A 207 -5.93 -40.47 -25.43
C GLU A 207 -5.60 -41.83 -24.82
N LEU A 208 -5.49 -41.93 -23.49
CA LEU A 208 -5.27 -43.21 -22.80
C LEU A 208 -6.42 -44.19 -23.03
N LYS A 209 -7.68 -43.73 -22.94
CA LYS A 209 -8.85 -44.58 -23.20
C LYS A 209 -8.87 -45.07 -24.65
N SER A 210 -8.53 -44.21 -25.61
CA SER A 210 -8.50 -44.60 -27.03
C SER A 210 -7.39 -45.62 -27.30
N LEU A 211 -6.19 -45.43 -26.75
CA LEU A 211 -5.08 -46.40 -26.86
C LEU A 211 -5.43 -47.76 -26.23
N VAL A 212 -6.09 -47.76 -25.06
CA VAL A 212 -6.58 -49.01 -24.44
C VAL A 212 -7.63 -49.70 -25.29
N LYS A 213 -8.52 -48.94 -25.96
CA LYS A 213 -9.55 -49.48 -26.84
C LYS A 213 -8.96 -50.06 -28.13
N THR A 214 -8.01 -49.37 -28.77
CA THR A 214 -7.31 -49.83 -29.98
C THR A 214 -6.52 -51.11 -29.70
N LYS A 215 -5.85 -51.19 -28.54
CA LYS A 215 -5.12 -52.40 -28.13
C LYS A 215 -6.02 -53.62 -27.87
N ARG A 216 -7.31 -53.42 -27.53
CA ARG A 216 -8.28 -54.52 -27.32
C ARG A 216 -8.92 -55.04 -28.61
N TYR A 217 -9.01 -54.21 -29.65
CA TYR A 217 -9.64 -54.62 -30.92
C TYR A 217 -8.67 -55.40 -31.82
N ASN A 218 -7.36 -55.20 -31.68
CA ASN A 218 -6.37 -55.88 -32.51
C ASN A 218 -5.85 -57.16 -31.84
N ILE A 219 -6.74 -58.13 -31.60
CA ILE A 219 -6.37 -59.50 -31.21
C ILE A 219 -6.38 -60.32 -32.52
N PRO A 220 -5.24 -60.87 -32.98
CA PRO A 220 -5.20 -61.59 -34.25
C PRO A 220 -6.12 -62.81 -34.20
N THR A 221 -7.12 -62.84 -35.08
CA THR A 221 -8.09 -63.94 -35.18
C THR A 221 -7.48 -65.15 -35.89
N GLN A 222 -7.07 -66.17 -35.13
CA GLN A 222 -6.44 -67.40 -35.62
C GLN A 222 -7.42 -68.41 -36.25
N SER A 223 -8.64 -67.98 -36.56
CA SER A 223 -9.74 -68.86 -36.99
C SER A 223 -9.39 -69.60 -38.29
N GLU A 224 -8.81 -68.91 -39.26
CA GLU A 224 -8.52 -69.49 -40.57
C GLU A 224 -7.42 -70.56 -40.51
N THR A 225 -6.37 -70.32 -39.73
CA THR A 225 -5.29 -71.30 -39.51
C THR A 225 -5.82 -72.55 -38.81
N LEU A 226 -6.69 -72.39 -37.81
CA LEU A 226 -7.32 -73.50 -37.09
C LEU A 226 -8.25 -74.32 -38.00
N SER A 227 -9.03 -73.66 -38.87
CA SER A 227 -9.89 -74.34 -39.84
C SER A 227 -9.10 -75.15 -40.86
N LYS A 228 -7.99 -74.60 -41.39
CA LYS A 228 -7.12 -75.32 -42.33
C LYS A 228 -6.47 -76.54 -41.66
N LEU A 229 -6.01 -76.40 -40.43
CA LEU A 229 -5.43 -77.50 -39.66
C LEU A 229 -6.46 -78.61 -39.39
N TYR A 230 -7.70 -78.25 -39.02
CA TYR A 230 -8.79 -79.20 -38.81
C TYR A 230 -9.06 -80.04 -40.08
N ASN A 231 -9.19 -79.40 -41.24
CA ASN A 231 -9.45 -80.10 -42.51
C ASN A 231 -8.32 -81.07 -42.89
N VAL A 232 -7.06 -80.70 -42.62
CA VAL A 232 -5.90 -81.59 -42.84
C VAL A 232 -5.93 -82.78 -41.88
N THR A 233 -6.25 -82.57 -40.60
CA THR A 233 -6.35 -83.67 -39.63
C THR A 233 -7.51 -84.62 -39.90
N GLU A 234 -8.69 -84.09 -40.27
CA GLU A 234 -9.88 -84.90 -40.57
C GLU A 234 -9.72 -85.74 -41.83
N SER A 235 -9.08 -85.18 -42.87
CA SER A 235 -8.87 -85.88 -44.15
C SER A 235 -7.84 -87.01 -44.07
N LEU A 236 -6.92 -86.99 -43.11
CA LEU A 236 -5.81 -87.93 -43.04
C LEU A 236 -6.00 -89.08 -42.04
N ASN A 237 -6.90 -88.94 -41.07
CA ASN A 237 -7.39 -90.00 -40.15
C ASN A 237 -6.37 -91.10 -39.80
N SER A 238 -5.15 -90.70 -39.41
CA SER A 238 -4.02 -91.60 -39.12
C SER A 238 -3.59 -91.51 -37.65
N GLU A 239 -3.19 -92.62 -37.05
CA GLU A 239 -2.85 -92.73 -35.63
C GLU A 239 -1.56 -92.00 -35.20
N SER A 240 -0.74 -91.49 -36.13
CA SER A 240 0.46 -90.70 -35.82
C SER A 240 0.65 -89.50 -36.75
N LEU A 241 0.08 -88.35 -36.36
CA LEU A 241 0.39 -87.05 -36.98
C LEU A 241 1.40 -86.30 -36.10
N SER A 242 2.50 -85.83 -36.68
CA SER A 242 3.43 -84.92 -36.00
C SER A 242 3.48 -83.59 -36.74
N ALA A 243 3.17 -82.51 -36.04
CA ALA A 243 3.10 -81.16 -36.60
C ALA A 243 3.97 -80.20 -35.79
N ASN A 244 4.70 -79.34 -36.48
CA ASN A 244 5.39 -78.21 -35.87
C ASN A 244 4.66 -76.93 -36.29
N PHE A 245 4.03 -76.25 -35.33
CA PHE A 245 3.19 -75.08 -35.58
C PHE A 245 3.86 -73.79 -35.07
N SER A 246 3.83 -72.74 -35.89
CA SER A 246 4.16 -71.37 -35.49
C SER A 246 2.90 -70.51 -35.63
N LEU A 247 2.58 -69.76 -34.57
CA LEU A 247 1.40 -68.89 -34.49
C LEU A 247 1.68 -67.46 -34.98
N LYS A 248 2.88 -67.20 -35.51
CA LYS A 248 3.25 -65.88 -36.07
C LYS A 248 2.66 -65.73 -37.48
N SER A 249 2.17 -64.53 -37.79
CA SER A 249 1.74 -64.17 -39.16
C SER A 249 2.94 -64.26 -40.12
N ASN A 250 2.71 -64.73 -41.35
CA ASN A 250 3.69 -65.02 -42.40
C ASN A 250 4.73 -66.12 -42.11
N ASP A 251 4.53 -66.96 -41.10
CA ASP A 251 5.37 -68.14 -40.87
C ASP A 251 4.84 -69.38 -41.62
N VAL A 252 5.75 -70.27 -42.05
CA VAL A 252 5.39 -71.51 -42.76
C VAL A 252 5.02 -72.61 -41.76
N VAL A 253 3.81 -73.14 -41.87
CA VAL A 253 3.36 -74.31 -41.09
C VAL A 253 3.77 -75.58 -41.80
N LYS A 254 4.31 -76.57 -41.05
CA LYS A 254 4.75 -77.86 -41.60
C LYS A 254 4.13 -79.02 -40.83
N VAL A 255 3.43 -79.90 -41.54
CA VAL A 255 2.82 -81.12 -41.00
C VAL A 255 3.45 -82.34 -41.67
N TYR A 256 3.98 -83.26 -40.87
CA TYR A 256 4.60 -84.50 -41.34
C TYR A 256 3.60 -85.65 -41.23
N VAL A 257 3.45 -86.40 -42.32
CA VAL A 257 2.45 -87.46 -42.48
C VAL A 257 3.10 -88.72 -43.01
N ASP A 258 2.80 -89.87 -42.42
CA ASP A 258 3.31 -91.16 -42.88
C ASP A 258 2.52 -91.66 -44.12
N ASN A 259 3.27 -92.10 -45.14
CA ASN A 259 2.75 -92.53 -46.44
C ASN A 259 2.24 -93.98 -46.38
N THR A 260 1.01 -94.18 -45.92
CA THR A 260 0.31 -95.46 -46.11
C THR A 260 -0.32 -95.53 -47.52
N THR A 261 -0.63 -96.75 -47.99
CA THR A 261 -1.26 -96.98 -49.30
C THR A 261 -2.60 -96.24 -49.47
N PHE A 262 -3.28 -95.91 -48.37
CA PHE A 262 -4.53 -95.15 -48.32
C PHE A 262 -4.31 -93.63 -48.37
N ASN A 263 -3.19 -93.14 -47.82
CA ASN A 263 -2.93 -91.71 -47.64
C ASN A 263 -2.31 -91.05 -48.87
N SER A 264 -1.56 -91.80 -49.69
CA SER A 264 -0.88 -91.26 -50.89
C SER A 264 -1.84 -90.61 -51.91
N ALA A 265 -3.01 -91.22 -52.13
CA ALA A 265 -4.04 -90.67 -53.01
C ALA A 265 -4.69 -89.40 -52.43
N ARG A 266 -4.88 -89.34 -51.10
CA ARG A 266 -5.51 -88.20 -50.41
C ARG A 266 -4.56 -87.00 -50.25
N ILE A 267 -3.27 -87.26 -49.99
CA ILE A 267 -2.21 -86.23 -49.96
C ILE A 267 -2.12 -85.52 -51.33
N SER A 268 -2.33 -86.26 -52.42
CA SER A 268 -2.33 -85.71 -53.77
C SER A 268 -3.58 -84.85 -54.05
N MET A 269 -4.70 -85.12 -53.38
CA MET A 269 -5.93 -84.30 -53.48
C MET A 269 -5.90 -83.03 -52.63
N LEU A 270 -5.10 -83.01 -51.56
CA LEU A 270 -4.89 -81.84 -50.71
C LEU A 270 -4.02 -80.75 -51.37
N ALA A 271 -3.32 -81.08 -52.46
CA ALA A 271 -2.50 -80.16 -53.24
C ALA A 271 -3.37 -79.27 -54.13
N ASN A 272 -4.15 -78.38 -53.51
CA ASN A 272 -4.95 -77.39 -54.24
C ASN A 272 -4.90 -76.03 -53.53
N GLY A 273 -4.58 -74.97 -54.28
CA GLY A 273 -4.33 -73.62 -53.74
C GLY A 273 -2.98 -73.47 -53.02
N ASP A 274 -2.97 -72.76 -51.90
CA ASP A 274 -1.76 -72.35 -51.14
C ASP A 274 -1.13 -73.44 -50.27
N ILE A 275 -1.61 -74.68 -50.39
CA ILE A 275 -1.10 -75.86 -49.67
C ILE A 275 -0.21 -76.66 -50.62
N GLN A 276 1.08 -76.73 -50.29
CA GLN A 276 2.07 -77.52 -51.02
C GLN A 276 2.33 -78.84 -50.32
N THR A 277 2.40 -79.93 -51.09
CA THR A 277 2.76 -81.25 -50.57
C THR A 277 4.05 -81.73 -51.22
N VAL A 278 5.04 -82.10 -50.40
CA VAL A 278 6.35 -82.56 -50.87
C VAL A 278 6.65 -83.91 -50.20
N ARG A 279 6.96 -84.92 -51.01
CA ARG A 279 7.40 -86.22 -50.50
C ARG A 279 8.86 -86.12 -50.04
N VAL A 280 9.12 -86.39 -48.76
CA VAL A 280 10.46 -86.22 -48.16
C VAL A 280 11.19 -87.56 -48.07
N SER A 281 10.46 -88.67 -47.91
CA SER A 281 11.00 -90.03 -47.94
C SER A 281 9.98 -91.01 -48.56
N PRO A 282 10.36 -92.27 -48.84
CA PRO A 282 9.40 -93.28 -49.29
C PRO A 282 8.21 -93.41 -48.34
N ASP A 283 8.46 -93.21 -47.05
CA ASP A 283 7.52 -93.51 -45.96
C ASP A 283 6.88 -92.24 -45.37
N GLN A 284 7.27 -91.04 -45.82
CA GLN A 284 6.80 -89.77 -45.24
C GLN A 284 6.63 -88.64 -46.27
N SER A 285 5.56 -87.87 -46.11
CA SER A 285 5.27 -86.65 -46.87
C SER A 285 5.11 -85.46 -45.94
N VAL A 286 5.44 -84.26 -46.42
CA VAL A 286 5.27 -83.00 -45.69
C VAL A 286 4.25 -82.14 -46.42
N ILE A 287 3.28 -81.64 -45.65
CA ILE A 287 2.28 -80.68 -46.09
C ILE A 287 2.66 -79.32 -45.51
N THR A 288 2.80 -78.32 -46.38
CA THR A 288 3.21 -76.96 -46.00
C THR A 288 2.27 -75.91 -46.55
N TRP A 289 1.96 -74.90 -45.74
CA TRP A 289 1.27 -73.69 -46.18
C TRP A 289 1.79 -72.47 -45.40
N VAL A 290 1.56 -71.27 -45.93
CA VAL A 290 1.92 -70.01 -45.27
C VAL A 290 0.76 -69.59 -44.36
N ASN A 291 1.09 -69.19 -43.14
CA ASN A 291 0.13 -68.61 -42.21
C ASN A 291 -0.18 -67.16 -42.59
N GLU A 292 -1.11 -66.98 -43.52
CA GLU A 292 -1.66 -65.67 -43.90
C GLU A 292 -2.67 -65.22 -42.83
N ASN A 293 -2.17 -64.80 -41.67
CA ASN A 293 -3.00 -64.06 -40.73
C ASN A 293 -2.94 -62.58 -41.13
N GLU A 294 -3.97 -62.09 -41.82
CA GLU A 294 -4.15 -60.66 -42.06
C GLU A 294 -4.33 -59.90 -40.72
N ASN A 295 -3.63 -58.77 -40.60
CA ASN A 295 -3.78 -57.83 -39.47
C ASN A 295 -5.00 -56.92 -39.68
#